data_AF-A0A934FT70-F1
#
_entry.id   AF-A0A934FT70-F1
#
_cell.length_a   1.000
_cell.length_b   1.000
_cell.length_c   1.000
_cell.angle_alpha   90.00
_cell.angle_beta   90.00
_cell.angle_gamma   90.00
#
_symmetry.space_group_name_H-M   'P 1'
#
loop_
_entity.id
_entity.type
_entity.pdbx_description
1 polymer ?
#
loop_
_entity_poly.entity_id
_entity_poly.type
_entity_poly.pdbx_seq_one_letter_code
_entity_poly.pdbx_strand_id
1 'polypeptide(L)'
;MSDSQPLLDRLFAALDWHALGAIYCDEGGDAFWSERREPTLRMGRIWAAALAKRLPRGGKSLYVGAGVAELPAMLHEIRATGRSVVACNLRAAECAVIATGLRAVGVSADELDVVPADVRTLLGGAAFDHLAMVSALTDPETWPVVSAVTYGRVPAVLLDVAAFERERSEILALVESLVGVLAVPAWITTTGDEVPWLMHVARAHGLSLDVDDDLLETAVVGDPIGFVRVKKA
;
A
#
# COMPACT_ATOMS: atom_id res chain seq x y z
N MET A 1 -6.58 18.04 -19.43
CA MET A 1 -5.49 17.89 -18.44
C MET A 1 -6.10 18.10 -17.07
N SER A 2 -6.08 17.09 -16.21
CA SER A 2 -6.76 17.09 -14.91
C SER A 2 -6.04 18.03 -13.92
N ASP A 3 -6.78 18.81 -13.14
CA ASP A 3 -6.30 19.69 -12.04
C ASP A 3 -5.43 18.98 -10.99
N SER A 4 -5.34 17.64 -11.04
CA SER A 4 -4.54 16.81 -10.14
C SER A 4 -3.03 16.84 -10.44
N GLN A 5 -2.61 17.13 -11.67
CA GLN A 5 -1.18 17.07 -12.02
C GLN A 5 -0.36 18.19 -11.34
N PRO A 6 -0.82 19.46 -11.35
CA PRO A 6 -0.17 20.53 -10.59
C PRO A 6 -0.24 20.34 -9.08
N LEU A 7 -1.23 19.60 -8.56
CA LEU A 7 -1.31 19.28 -7.13
C LEU A 7 -0.18 18.33 -6.71
N LEU A 8 0.00 17.23 -7.43
CA LEU A 8 0.99 16.22 -7.08
C LEU A 8 2.42 16.75 -7.15
N ASP A 9 2.72 17.59 -8.15
CA ASP A 9 4.02 18.25 -8.25
C ASP A 9 4.27 19.18 -7.05
N ARG A 10 3.26 19.97 -6.65
CA ARG A 10 3.34 20.79 -5.43
C ARG A 10 3.47 19.95 -4.17
N LEU A 11 2.77 18.83 -4.08
CA LEU A 11 2.81 17.95 -2.91
C LEU A 11 4.19 17.34 -2.75
N PHE A 12 4.73 16.75 -3.81
CA PHE A 12 6.08 16.18 -3.79
C PHE A 12 7.15 17.25 -3.56
N ALA A 13 6.94 18.50 -3.98
CA ALA A 13 7.83 19.61 -3.63
C ALA A 13 7.72 20.04 -2.16
N ALA A 14 6.58 19.81 -1.50
CA ALA A 14 6.30 20.22 -0.13
C ALA A 14 6.61 19.14 0.93
N LEU A 15 6.82 17.89 0.52
CA LEU A 15 7.18 16.81 1.44
C LEU A 15 8.56 17.03 2.06
N ASP A 16 8.68 16.73 3.36
CA ASP A 16 9.95 16.74 4.07
C ASP A 16 10.74 15.47 3.74
N TRP A 17 11.48 15.52 2.63
CA TRP A 17 12.29 14.40 2.15
C TRP A 17 13.46 14.03 3.06
N HIS A 18 13.92 14.98 3.87
CA HIS A 18 14.95 14.70 4.86
C HIS A 18 14.37 13.83 5.98
N ALA A 19 13.20 14.19 6.52
CA ALA A 19 12.49 13.39 7.51
C ALA A 19 12.10 12.01 6.95
N LEU A 20 11.58 11.95 5.72
CA LEU A 20 11.29 10.67 5.04
C LEU A 20 12.55 9.84 4.82
N GLY A 21 13.68 10.45 4.50
CA GLY A 21 14.95 9.74 4.33
C GLY A 21 15.36 8.97 5.58
N ALA A 22 15.20 9.59 6.77
CA ALA A 22 15.50 8.95 8.04
C ALA A 22 14.52 7.82 8.42
N ILE A 23 13.33 7.77 7.82
CA ILE A 23 12.33 6.72 8.04
C ILE A 23 12.59 5.51 7.14
N TYR A 24 13.05 5.74 5.91
CA TYR A 24 13.22 4.69 4.90
C TYR A 24 14.65 4.14 4.83
N CYS A 25 15.63 4.82 5.42
CA CYS A 25 17.03 4.46 5.31
C CYS A 25 17.82 4.82 6.57
N ASP A 26 18.41 3.80 7.21
CA ASP A 26 19.26 3.95 8.42
C ASP A 26 20.52 4.80 8.16
N GLU A 27 20.98 4.89 6.91
CA GLU A 27 22.16 5.68 6.51
C GLU A 27 21.85 7.17 6.32
N GLY A 28 20.57 7.55 6.41
CA GLY A 28 20.10 8.92 6.43
C GLY A 28 20.00 9.59 5.06
N GLY A 29 18.84 10.20 4.82
CA GLY A 29 18.81 11.53 4.22
C GLY A 29 18.37 11.67 2.77
N ASP A 30 18.48 12.92 2.32
CA ASP A 30 18.09 13.39 1.00
C ASP A 30 18.68 12.57 -0.15
N ALA A 31 19.83 11.93 0.04
CA ALA A 31 20.52 11.10 -0.94
C ALA A 31 19.74 9.82 -1.29
N PHE A 32 19.02 9.23 -0.34
CA PHE A 32 18.13 8.09 -0.64
C PHE A 32 17.04 8.52 -1.63
N TRP A 33 16.47 9.70 -1.40
CA TRP A 33 15.33 10.21 -2.15
C TRP A 33 15.72 11.00 -3.41
N SER A 34 16.93 11.54 -3.52
CA SER A 34 17.33 12.41 -4.65
C SER A 34 17.14 11.72 -6.00
N GLU A 35 17.43 10.43 -6.08
CA GLU A 35 17.26 9.60 -7.28
C GLU A 35 15.88 8.93 -7.37
N ARG A 36 15.13 8.85 -6.25
CA ARG A 36 13.87 8.09 -6.16
C ARG A 36 12.60 8.95 -6.22
N ARG A 37 12.65 10.24 -5.86
CA ARG A 37 11.48 11.15 -5.82
C ARG A 37 10.68 11.16 -7.11
N GLU A 38 11.36 11.44 -8.23
CA GLU A 38 10.72 11.52 -9.54
C GLU A 38 10.20 10.15 -9.98
N PRO A 39 11.00 9.06 -9.90
CA PRO A 39 10.51 7.72 -10.18
C PRO A 39 9.30 7.32 -9.35
N THR A 40 9.26 7.65 -8.05
CA THR A 40 8.11 7.38 -7.17
C THR A 40 6.86 8.15 -7.63
N LEU A 41 6.99 9.43 -7.95
CA LEU A 41 5.86 10.22 -8.47
C LEU A 41 5.36 9.67 -9.82
N ARG A 42 6.28 9.32 -10.71
CA ARG A 42 5.98 8.75 -12.02
C ARG A 42 5.26 7.41 -11.89
N MET A 43 5.78 6.51 -11.06
CA MET A 43 5.16 5.23 -10.74
C MET A 43 3.75 5.45 -10.18
N GLY A 44 3.57 6.37 -9.24
CA GLY A 44 2.25 6.64 -8.65
C GLY A 44 1.24 7.14 -9.67
N ARG A 45 1.68 7.94 -10.66
CA ARG A 45 0.82 8.37 -11.78
C ARG A 45 0.43 7.21 -12.69
N ILE A 46 1.37 6.31 -12.98
CA ILE A 46 1.10 5.11 -13.78
C ILE A 46 0.10 4.21 -13.02
N TRP A 47 0.31 4.02 -11.73
CA TRP A 47 -0.59 3.28 -10.85
C TRP A 47 -1.99 3.91 -10.84
N ALA A 48 -2.12 5.21 -10.64
CA ALA A 48 -3.40 5.91 -10.73
C ALA A 48 -4.13 5.66 -12.06
N ALA A 49 -3.40 5.71 -13.19
CA ALA A 49 -3.97 5.44 -14.50
C ALA A 49 -4.38 3.96 -14.68
N ALA A 50 -3.63 3.03 -14.09
CA ALA A 50 -3.95 1.61 -14.08
C ALA A 50 -5.22 1.32 -13.26
N LEU A 51 -5.39 1.98 -12.10
CA LEU A 51 -6.61 1.87 -11.29
C LEU A 51 -7.82 2.47 -11.98
N ALA A 52 -7.68 3.60 -12.67
CA ALA A 52 -8.78 4.25 -13.40
C ALA A 52 -9.42 3.36 -14.47
N LYS A 53 -8.70 2.36 -14.98
CA LYS A 53 -9.22 1.35 -15.93
C LYS A 53 -9.95 0.19 -15.24
N ARG A 54 -9.66 -0.05 -13.97
CA ARG A 54 -10.10 -1.24 -13.21
C ARG A 54 -11.22 -0.94 -12.24
N LEU A 55 -11.13 0.19 -11.54
CA LEU A 55 -12.07 0.59 -10.51
C LEU A 55 -13.23 1.39 -11.11
N PRO A 56 -14.47 1.16 -10.64
CA PRO A 56 -15.57 2.04 -10.97
C PRO A 56 -15.36 3.44 -10.38
N ARG A 57 -16.08 4.43 -10.94
CA ARG A 57 -16.24 5.74 -10.29
C ARG A 57 -17.08 5.58 -9.02
N GLY A 58 -16.75 6.33 -7.97
CA GLY A 58 -17.27 6.06 -6.62
C GLY A 58 -16.83 4.69 -6.11
N GLY A 59 -17.25 4.33 -4.89
CA GLY A 59 -16.79 3.12 -4.21
C GLY A 59 -15.84 3.43 -3.05
N LYS A 60 -15.25 2.38 -2.47
CA LYS A 60 -14.45 2.45 -1.23
C LYS A 60 -13.14 1.69 -1.38
N SER A 61 -12.04 2.41 -1.18
CA SER A 61 -10.70 1.85 -1.24
C SER A 61 -10.06 1.84 0.14
N LEU A 62 -9.42 0.73 0.48
CA LEU A 62 -8.63 0.56 1.69
C LEU A 62 -7.14 0.50 1.30
N TYR A 63 -6.32 1.40 1.82
CA TYR A 63 -4.88 1.41 1.63
C TYR A 63 -4.18 1.03 2.96
N VAL A 64 -3.40 -0.04 2.94
CA VAL A 64 -2.72 -0.63 4.11
C VAL A 64 -1.22 -0.51 3.92
N GLY A 65 -0.53 0.06 4.92
CA GLY A 65 0.88 0.39 4.80
C GLY A 65 1.13 1.56 3.83
N ALA A 66 0.16 2.48 3.71
CA ALA A 66 0.23 3.57 2.74
C ALA A 66 1.36 4.54 3.08
N GLY A 67 2.26 4.78 2.13
CA GLY A 67 3.33 5.76 2.23
C GLY A 67 3.25 6.81 1.14
N VAL A 68 4.40 7.42 0.86
CA VAL A 68 4.50 8.49 -0.15
C VAL A 68 4.24 8.01 -1.58
N ALA A 69 4.47 6.74 -1.88
CA ALA A 69 4.32 6.16 -3.21
C ALA A 69 2.85 5.99 -3.62
N GLU A 70 1.96 5.83 -2.64
CA GLU A 70 0.52 5.61 -2.80
C GLU A 70 -0.24 6.94 -2.98
N LEU A 71 0.34 8.08 -2.58
CA LEU A 71 -0.32 9.39 -2.61
C LEU A 71 -0.91 9.76 -3.98
N PRO A 72 -0.21 9.57 -5.12
CA PRO A 72 -0.78 9.84 -6.43
C PRO A 72 -2.02 9.00 -6.75
N ALA A 73 -2.03 7.72 -6.37
CA ALA A 73 -3.15 6.82 -6.58
C ALA A 73 -4.36 7.21 -5.72
N MET A 74 -4.14 7.43 -4.41
CA MET A 74 -5.18 7.85 -3.48
C MET A 74 -5.83 9.18 -3.88
N LEU A 75 -5.03 10.20 -4.21
CA LEU A 75 -5.54 11.51 -4.64
C LEU A 75 -6.27 11.44 -5.97
N HIS A 76 -5.84 10.57 -6.89
CA HIS A 76 -6.56 10.33 -8.14
C HIS A 76 -7.93 9.69 -7.88
N GLU A 77 -7.97 8.67 -7.02
CA GLU A 77 -9.22 8.01 -6.65
C GLU A 77 -10.23 9.00 -6.02
N ILE A 78 -9.77 9.84 -5.09
CA ILE A 78 -10.64 10.84 -4.45
C ILE A 78 -11.12 11.88 -5.46
N ARG A 79 -10.19 12.60 -6.11
CA ARG A 79 -10.53 13.80 -6.89
C ARG A 79 -11.04 13.49 -8.29
N ALA A 80 -10.52 12.45 -8.95
CA ALA A 80 -10.86 12.16 -10.34
C ALA A 80 -12.01 11.15 -10.45
N THR A 81 -12.06 10.15 -9.57
CA THR A 81 -13.08 9.09 -9.64
C THR A 81 -14.15 9.19 -8.55
N GLY A 82 -13.98 10.06 -7.54
CA GLY A 82 -14.98 10.32 -6.51
C GLY A 82 -15.10 9.19 -5.49
N ARG A 83 -14.01 8.43 -5.29
CA ARG A 83 -13.96 7.29 -4.37
C ARG A 83 -13.68 7.76 -2.95
N SER A 84 -14.22 7.03 -1.98
CA SER A 84 -13.86 7.18 -0.57
C SER A 84 -12.61 6.36 -0.30
N VAL A 85 -11.58 6.97 0.26
CA VAL A 85 -10.32 6.29 0.60
C VAL A 85 -10.16 6.25 2.11
N VAL A 86 -9.86 5.06 2.64
CA VAL A 86 -9.37 4.86 4.01
C VAL A 86 -7.93 4.40 3.88
N ALA A 87 -6.99 5.13 4.48
CA ALA A 87 -5.57 4.82 4.41
C ALA A 87 -4.96 4.75 5.80
N CYS A 88 -4.08 3.80 6.01
CA CYS A 88 -3.36 3.65 7.26
C CYS A 88 -1.93 3.13 7.05
N ASN A 89 -1.09 3.43 8.02
CA ASN A 89 0.27 2.96 8.11
C ASN A 89 0.62 2.83 9.60
N LEU A 90 1.47 1.88 9.97
CA LEU A 90 1.90 1.69 11.37
C LEU A 90 2.92 2.78 11.79
N ARG A 91 3.61 3.39 10.83
CA ARG A 91 4.70 4.35 11.06
C ARG A 91 4.16 5.76 11.32
N ALA A 92 3.90 6.08 12.59
CA ALA A 92 3.34 7.38 12.98
C ALA A 92 4.16 8.61 12.52
N ALA A 93 5.48 8.49 12.50
CA ALA A 93 6.36 9.55 12.00
C ALA A 93 6.14 9.83 10.50
N GLU A 94 5.94 8.79 9.70
CA GLU A 94 5.69 8.92 8.26
C GLU A 94 4.33 9.57 8.01
N CYS A 95 3.29 9.09 8.70
CA CYS A 95 1.95 9.68 8.64
C CYS A 95 1.97 11.19 8.95
N ALA A 96 2.74 11.60 9.96
CA ALA A 96 2.85 13.01 10.34
C ALA A 96 3.51 13.88 9.24
N VAL A 97 4.54 13.36 8.57
CA VAL A 97 5.19 14.04 7.43
C VAL A 97 4.23 14.15 6.26
N ILE A 98 3.55 13.06 5.90
CA ILE A 98 2.54 13.03 4.83
C ILE A 98 1.41 14.04 5.11
N ALA A 99 0.83 14.01 6.31
CA ALA A 99 -0.25 14.91 6.69
C ALA A 99 0.18 16.39 6.63
N THR A 100 1.44 16.69 6.98
CA THR A 100 2.00 18.03 6.87
C THR A 100 2.14 18.46 5.41
N GLY A 101 2.66 17.59 4.54
CA GLY A 101 2.77 17.85 3.10
C GLY A 101 1.40 18.06 2.43
N LEU A 102 0.40 17.23 2.77
CA LEU A 102 -0.98 17.35 2.28
C LEU A 102 -1.60 18.70 2.67
N ARG A 103 -1.48 19.11 3.93
CA ARG A 103 -1.95 20.43 4.39
C ARG A 103 -1.27 21.59 3.67
N ALA A 104 0.04 21.49 3.42
CA ALA A 104 0.81 22.53 2.75
C ALA A 104 0.32 22.83 1.32
N VAL A 105 -0.33 21.85 0.67
CA VAL A 105 -0.88 22.02 -0.68
C VAL A 105 -2.39 22.20 -0.73
N GLY A 106 -3.04 22.30 0.43
CA GLY A 106 -4.48 22.55 0.59
C GLY A 106 -5.35 21.30 0.52
N VAL A 107 -4.81 20.11 0.81
CA VAL A 107 -5.60 18.89 1.03
C VAL A 107 -5.94 18.82 2.52
N SER A 108 -7.23 18.78 2.87
CA SER A 108 -7.67 18.66 4.26
C SER A 108 -7.61 17.20 4.74
N ALA A 109 -7.55 17.00 6.05
CA ALA A 109 -7.60 15.66 6.65
C ALA A 109 -8.94 14.95 6.37
N ASP A 110 -10.04 15.70 6.20
CA ASP A 110 -11.33 15.13 5.79
C ASP A 110 -11.32 14.63 4.34
N GLU A 111 -10.41 15.13 3.51
CA GLU A 111 -10.26 14.71 2.11
C GLU A 111 -9.34 13.50 1.99
N LEU A 112 -8.14 13.57 2.58
CA LEU A 112 -7.19 12.47 2.65
C LEU A 112 -6.37 12.58 3.93
N ASP A 113 -6.37 11.49 4.69
CA ASP A 113 -5.46 11.28 5.82
C ASP A 113 -4.90 9.86 5.77
N VAL A 114 -3.66 9.70 6.23
CA VAL A 114 -3.02 8.39 6.42
C VAL A 114 -2.90 8.17 7.92
N VAL A 115 -3.80 7.36 8.46
CA VAL A 115 -3.95 7.23 9.91
C VAL A 115 -2.85 6.32 10.48
N PRO A 116 -2.16 6.74 11.56
CA PRO A 116 -1.14 5.92 12.21
C PRO A 116 -1.77 4.83 13.07
N ALA A 117 -2.20 3.73 12.45
CA ALA A 117 -2.98 2.69 13.11
C ALA A 117 -2.84 1.33 12.46
N ASP A 118 -3.09 0.29 13.25
CA ASP A 118 -3.37 -1.04 12.74
C ASP A 118 -4.72 -1.03 12.00
N VAL A 119 -4.70 -1.47 10.75
CA VAL A 119 -5.89 -1.49 9.88
C VAL A 119 -7.09 -2.19 10.52
N ARG A 120 -6.87 -3.23 11.33
CA ARG A 120 -7.93 -4.01 12.00
C ARG A 120 -8.77 -3.14 12.93
N THR A 121 -8.22 -2.04 13.44
CA THR A 121 -8.94 -1.08 14.28
C THR A 121 -9.83 -0.13 13.47
N LEU A 122 -9.66 -0.08 12.14
CA LEU A 122 -10.36 0.83 11.23
C LEU A 122 -11.48 0.16 10.44
N LEU A 123 -11.58 -1.18 10.46
CA LEU A 123 -12.42 -1.95 9.54
C LEU A 123 -13.93 -1.73 9.72
N GLY A 124 -14.41 -1.31 10.90
CA GLY A 124 -15.72 -0.66 11.12
C GLY A 124 -16.99 -1.31 10.53
N GLY A 125 -16.95 -2.57 10.06
CA GLY A 125 -18.03 -3.21 9.31
C GLY A 125 -18.24 -2.68 7.88
N ALA A 126 -17.37 -1.80 7.39
CA ALA A 126 -17.45 -1.29 6.02
C ALA A 126 -16.90 -2.34 5.04
N ALA A 127 -17.52 -2.43 3.85
CA ALA A 127 -17.01 -3.25 2.77
C ALA A 127 -16.27 -2.40 1.72
N PHE A 128 -15.15 -2.90 1.21
CA PHE A 128 -14.25 -2.22 0.27
C PHE A 128 -14.20 -2.95 -1.06
N ASP A 129 -14.45 -2.25 -2.16
CA ASP A 129 -14.33 -2.81 -3.53
C ASP A 129 -12.92 -2.64 -4.12
N HIS A 130 -12.01 -2.01 -3.36
CA HIS A 130 -10.58 -1.97 -3.65
C HIS A 130 -9.75 -2.08 -2.36
N LEU A 131 -8.73 -2.94 -2.38
CA LEU A 131 -7.69 -3.04 -1.35
C LEU A 131 -6.33 -2.77 -1.99
N ALA A 132 -5.56 -1.83 -1.47
CA ALA A 132 -4.17 -1.63 -1.81
C ALA A 132 -3.30 -1.98 -0.60
N MET A 133 -2.36 -2.88 -0.78
CA MET A 133 -1.42 -3.32 0.23
C MET A 133 -0.16 -3.71 -0.52
N VAL A 134 0.90 -2.91 -0.45
CA VAL A 134 2.11 -3.06 -1.27
C VAL A 134 3.29 -3.22 -0.32
N SER A 135 3.95 -4.38 -0.36
CA SER A 135 5.11 -4.71 0.50
C SER A 135 4.82 -4.55 2.00
N ALA A 136 3.56 -4.65 2.43
CA ALA A 136 3.16 -4.52 3.82
C ALA A 136 3.37 -5.81 4.60
N LEU A 137 3.17 -6.97 3.95
CA LEU A 137 3.41 -8.28 4.58
C LEU A 137 4.88 -8.71 4.53
N THR A 138 5.71 -7.96 3.82
CA THR A 138 7.16 -8.20 3.67
C THR A 138 8.00 -7.08 4.29
N ASP A 139 7.37 -6.13 4.99
CA ASP A 139 8.05 -5.06 5.72
C ASP A 139 9.06 -5.65 6.72
N PRO A 140 10.37 -5.41 6.54
CA PRO A 140 11.40 -6.02 7.38
C PRO A 140 11.42 -5.48 8.82
N GLU A 141 10.81 -4.32 9.07
CA GLU A 141 10.70 -3.76 10.42
C GLU A 141 9.58 -4.43 11.20
N THR A 142 8.42 -4.69 10.57
CA THR A 142 7.29 -5.36 11.21
C THR A 142 7.44 -6.88 11.21
N TRP A 143 7.92 -7.47 10.11
CA TRP A 143 7.99 -8.92 9.87
C TRP A 143 9.42 -9.35 9.51
N PRO A 144 10.41 -9.18 10.41
CA PRO A 144 11.82 -9.38 10.08
C PRO A 144 12.14 -10.81 9.61
N VAL A 145 11.54 -11.84 10.21
CA VAL A 145 11.84 -13.23 9.87
C VAL A 145 11.14 -13.64 8.57
N VAL A 146 9.86 -13.30 8.40
CA VAL A 146 9.12 -13.56 7.17
C VAL A 146 9.75 -12.80 6.00
N SER A 147 10.09 -11.53 6.17
CA SER A 147 10.78 -10.72 5.16
C SER A 147 12.13 -11.34 4.78
N ALA A 148 12.93 -11.80 5.76
CA ALA A 148 14.19 -12.46 5.48
C ALA A 148 14.01 -13.77 4.68
N VAL A 149 12.96 -14.54 4.98
CA VAL A 149 12.62 -15.77 4.23
C VAL A 149 12.17 -15.44 2.80
N THR A 150 11.24 -14.49 2.63
CA THR A 150 10.69 -14.09 1.33
C THR A 150 11.79 -13.64 0.37
N TYR A 151 12.70 -12.78 0.83
CA TYR A 151 13.80 -12.27 0.01
C TYR A 151 15.04 -13.17 0.00
N GLY A 152 14.97 -14.40 0.56
CA GLY A 152 16.10 -15.34 0.55
C GLY A 152 17.33 -14.87 1.32
N ARG A 153 17.16 -13.99 2.32
CA ARG A 153 18.22 -13.40 3.14
C ARG A 153 18.65 -14.26 4.33
N VAL A 154 17.92 -15.33 4.64
CA VAL A 154 18.24 -16.28 5.71
C VAL A 154 18.35 -17.72 5.17
N PRO A 155 19.46 -18.44 5.41
CA PRO A 155 19.55 -19.86 5.12
C PRO A 155 18.59 -20.69 5.98
N ALA A 156 17.96 -21.71 5.41
CA ALA A 156 16.97 -22.55 6.12
C ALA A 156 17.52 -23.19 7.42
N VAL A 157 18.81 -23.51 7.48
CA VAL A 157 19.46 -24.07 8.67
C VAL A 157 19.61 -23.07 9.82
N LEU A 158 19.51 -21.77 9.53
CA LEU A 158 19.63 -20.68 10.50
C LEU A 158 18.27 -20.03 10.84
N LEU A 159 17.17 -20.55 10.27
CA LEU A 159 15.85 -19.99 10.49
C LEU A 159 15.40 -20.20 11.95
N ASP A 160 15.05 -19.12 12.65
CA ASP A 160 14.26 -19.21 13.87
C ASP A 160 12.82 -19.59 13.52
N VAL A 161 12.55 -20.89 13.57
CA VAL A 161 11.24 -21.48 13.24
C VAL A 161 10.14 -20.93 14.14
N ALA A 162 10.41 -20.73 15.43
CA ALA A 162 9.40 -20.26 16.36
C ALA A 162 9.03 -18.80 16.09
N ALA A 163 9.99 -17.95 15.73
CA ALA A 163 9.72 -16.57 15.31
C ALA A 163 8.95 -16.53 13.99
N PHE A 164 9.38 -17.32 13.00
CA PHE A 164 8.69 -17.44 11.72
C PHE A 164 7.23 -17.87 11.89
N GLU A 165 6.96 -18.87 12.73
CA GLU A 165 5.59 -19.35 12.98
C GLU A 165 4.70 -18.27 13.61
N ARG A 166 5.23 -17.46 14.54
CA ARG A 166 4.49 -16.34 15.14
C ARG A 166 4.13 -15.28 14.09
N GLU A 167 5.12 -14.78 13.36
CA GLU A 167 4.90 -13.77 12.31
C GLU A 167 3.93 -14.28 11.24
N ARG A 168 4.10 -15.53 10.78
CA ARG A 168 3.18 -16.18 9.82
C ARG A 168 1.74 -16.20 10.34
N SER A 169 1.54 -16.55 11.61
CA SER A 169 0.20 -16.58 12.20
C SER A 169 -0.43 -15.19 12.30
N GLU A 170 0.36 -14.16 12.63
CA GLU A 170 -0.12 -12.78 12.69
C GLU A 170 -0.48 -12.23 11.30
N ILE A 171 0.37 -12.50 10.30
CA ILE A 171 0.10 -12.14 8.90
C ILE A 171 -1.17 -12.82 8.41
N LEU A 172 -1.36 -14.12 8.68
CA LEU A 172 -2.58 -14.83 8.27
C LEU A 172 -3.84 -14.22 8.90
N ALA A 173 -3.80 -13.87 10.18
CA ALA A 173 -4.91 -13.22 10.86
C ALA A 173 -5.20 -11.80 10.30
N LEU A 174 -4.15 -11.06 9.93
CA LEU A 174 -4.26 -9.77 9.25
C LEU A 174 -4.93 -9.94 7.88
N VAL A 175 -4.43 -10.86 7.05
CA VAL A 175 -4.99 -11.13 5.72
C VAL A 175 -6.44 -11.63 5.80
N GLU A 176 -6.77 -12.47 6.79
CA GLU A 176 -8.15 -12.89 7.07
C GLU A 176 -9.07 -11.69 7.35
N SER A 177 -8.60 -10.73 8.15
CA SER A 177 -9.34 -9.50 8.43
C SER A 177 -9.54 -8.66 7.17
N LEU A 178 -8.52 -8.53 6.33
CA LEU A 178 -8.57 -7.76 5.08
C LEU A 178 -9.47 -8.41 4.03
N VAL A 179 -9.39 -9.73 3.86
CA VAL A 179 -10.26 -10.48 2.95
C VAL A 179 -11.72 -10.43 3.43
N GLY A 180 -11.94 -10.47 4.74
CA GLY A 180 -13.28 -10.42 5.35
C GLY A 180 -14.06 -9.12 5.08
N VAL A 181 -13.38 -8.03 4.73
CA VAL A 181 -14.01 -6.73 4.43
C VAL A 181 -14.14 -6.45 2.93
N LEU A 182 -13.79 -7.38 2.05
CA LEU A 182 -13.90 -7.14 0.60
C LEU A 182 -15.36 -7.21 0.13
N ALA A 183 -15.79 -6.19 -0.61
CA ALA A 183 -17.03 -6.17 -1.35
C ALA A 183 -16.81 -6.88 -2.70
N VAL A 184 -17.42 -8.04 -2.93
CA VAL A 184 -17.21 -8.81 -4.16
C VAL A 184 -18.21 -8.38 -5.26
N PRO A 185 -17.77 -8.02 -6.48
CA PRO A 185 -16.39 -8.08 -6.98
C PRO A 185 -15.50 -6.93 -6.46
N ALA A 186 -14.24 -7.26 -6.14
CA ALA A 186 -13.22 -6.30 -5.70
C ALA A 186 -11.95 -6.38 -6.55
N TRP A 187 -11.10 -5.38 -6.41
CA TRP A 187 -9.71 -5.41 -6.86
C TRP A 187 -8.75 -5.33 -5.69
N ILE A 188 -7.63 -6.03 -5.79
CA ILE A 188 -6.51 -5.91 -4.88
C ILE A 188 -5.31 -5.39 -5.67
N THR A 189 -4.62 -4.38 -5.16
CA THR A 189 -3.33 -3.93 -5.69
C THR A 189 -2.24 -4.30 -4.68
N THR A 190 -1.24 -5.07 -5.11
CA THR A 190 -0.29 -5.70 -4.17
C THR A 190 1.01 -6.12 -4.86
N THR A 191 2.04 -6.46 -4.10
CA THR A 191 3.27 -7.03 -4.69
C THR A 191 3.15 -8.54 -4.90
N GLY A 192 3.98 -9.10 -5.77
CA GLY A 192 3.96 -10.53 -6.10
C GLY A 192 4.10 -11.44 -4.88
N ASP A 193 4.92 -11.05 -3.90
CA ASP A 193 5.18 -11.83 -2.69
C ASP A 193 4.00 -11.90 -1.72
N GLU A 194 3.04 -10.99 -1.87
CA GLU A 194 1.84 -10.92 -1.04
C GLU A 194 0.70 -11.79 -1.59
N VAL A 195 0.71 -12.08 -2.90
CA VAL A 195 -0.33 -12.87 -3.59
C VAL A 195 -0.52 -14.27 -2.99
N PRO A 196 0.53 -15.05 -2.65
CA PRO A 196 0.34 -16.37 -2.04
C PRO A 196 -0.45 -16.33 -0.72
N TRP A 197 -0.25 -15.30 0.11
CA TRP A 197 -0.98 -15.11 1.36
C TRP A 197 -2.47 -14.84 1.09
N LEU A 198 -2.74 -13.94 0.16
CA LEU A 198 -4.10 -13.60 -0.26
C LEU A 198 -4.82 -14.83 -0.85
N MET A 199 -4.16 -15.60 -1.72
CA MET A 199 -4.74 -16.81 -2.31
C MET A 199 -5.06 -17.88 -1.27
N HIS A 200 -4.17 -18.05 -0.28
CA HIS A 200 -4.37 -19.01 0.81
C HIS A 200 -5.66 -18.71 1.59
N VAL A 201 -5.85 -17.45 1.97
CA VAL A 201 -7.00 -17.01 2.75
C VAL A 201 -8.26 -16.88 1.90
N ALA A 202 -8.19 -16.27 0.71
CA ALA A 202 -9.35 -16.07 -0.16
C ALA A 202 -10.08 -17.38 -0.48
N ARG A 203 -9.33 -18.48 -0.69
CA ARG A 203 -9.91 -19.81 -0.91
C ARG A 203 -10.75 -20.29 0.27
N ALA A 204 -10.31 -20.04 1.51
CA ALA A 204 -11.06 -20.39 2.72
C ALA A 204 -12.38 -19.59 2.83
N HIS A 205 -12.44 -18.40 2.23
CA HIS A 205 -13.63 -17.55 2.15
C HIS A 205 -14.53 -17.82 0.93
N GLY A 206 -14.24 -18.87 0.13
CA GLY A 206 -15.01 -19.16 -1.08
C GLY A 206 -14.83 -18.10 -2.17
N LEU A 207 -13.67 -17.45 -2.20
CA LEU A 207 -13.31 -16.45 -3.20
C LEU A 207 -12.26 -17.00 -4.16
N SER A 208 -12.32 -16.54 -5.41
CA SER A 208 -11.31 -16.77 -6.44
C SER A 208 -10.55 -15.48 -6.72
N LEU A 209 -9.24 -15.63 -6.92
CA LEU A 209 -8.31 -14.54 -7.23
C LEU A 209 -7.76 -14.76 -8.64
N ASP A 210 -8.03 -13.82 -9.54
CA ASP A 210 -7.47 -13.80 -10.88
C ASP A 210 -6.41 -12.70 -10.94
N VAL A 211 -5.14 -13.09 -11.02
CA VAL A 211 -4.01 -12.16 -11.17
C VAL A 211 -4.03 -11.62 -12.60
N ASP A 212 -3.93 -10.29 -12.72
CA ASP A 212 -3.81 -9.59 -14.00
C ASP A 212 -2.36 -9.67 -14.50
N ASP A 213 -2.16 -9.74 -15.82
CA ASP A 213 -0.83 -9.82 -16.43
C ASP A 213 -0.09 -8.46 -16.39
N ASP A 214 -0.84 -7.38 -16.17
CA ASP A 214 -0.29 -6.03 -16.03
C ASP A 214 0.45 -5.86 -14.69
N LEU A 215 1.78 -5.69 -14.77
CA LEU A 215 2.65 -5.36 -13.64
C LEU A 215 3.23 -3.95 -13.79
N LEU A 216 3.41 -3.25 -12.67
CA LEU A 216 4.06 -1.94 -12.59
C LEU A 216 5.36 -2.07 -11.81
N GLU A 217 6.48 -1.70 -12.43
CA GLU A 217 7.77 -1.62 -11.72
C GLU A 217 7.71 -0.54 -10.63
N THR A 218 8.22 -0.86 -9.43
CA THR A 218 8.32 0.13 -8.33
C THR A 218 9.69 0.76 -8.26
N ALA A 219 9.72 2.02 -7.83
CA ALA A 219 10.97 2.77 -7.69
C ALA A 219 11.57 2.75 -6.27
N VAL A 220 10.82 2.28 -5.27
CA VAL A 220 11.21 2.38 -3.84
C VAL A 220 11.85 1.08 -3.36
N VAL A 221 11.17 -0.05 -3.50
CA VAL A 221 11.63 -1.37 -2.99
C VAL A 221 12.05 -2.30 -4.14
N GLY A 222 11.59 -2.04 -5.36
CA GLY A 222 11.95 -2.80 -6.57
C GLY A 222 10.98 -3.94 -6.91
N ASP A 223 10.09 -4.31 -5.97
CA ASP A 223 9.08 -5.33 -6.19
C ASP A 223 7.97 -4.78 -7.11
N PRO A 224 7.58 -5.49 -8.19
CA PRO A 224 6.52 -5.02 -9.06
C PRO A 224 5.16 -5.06 -8.35
N ILE A 225 4.35 -4.03 -8.58
CA ILE A 225 2.95 -3.96 -8.18
C ILE A 225 2.10 -4.66 -9.25
N GLY A 226 1.28 -5.62 -8.82
CA GLY A 226 0.27 -6.27 -9.65
C GLY A 226 -1.14 -5.94 -9.20
N PHE A 227 -2.11 -6.32 -10.04
CA PHE A 227 -3.53 -6.19 -9.78
C PHE A 227 -4.19 -7.56 -9.75
N VAL A 228 -5.06 -7.81 -8.78
CA VAL A 228 -5.73 -9.08 -8.59
C VAL A 228 -7.23 -8.84 -8.50
N ARG A 229 -7.98 -9.50 -9.36
CA ARG A 229 -9.44 -9.42 -9.35
C ARG A 229 -10.02 -10.47 -8.43
N VAL A 230 -10.91 -10.05 -7.53
CA VAL A 230 -11.59 -10.91 -6.56
C VAL A 230 -12.99 -11.21 -7.05
N LYS A 231 -13.35 -12.50 -7.09
CA LYS A 231 -14.67 -13.00 -7.50
C LYS A 231 -15.15 -14.06 -6.52
N LYS A 232 -16.44 -14.41 -6.61
CA LYS A 232 -16.94 -15.62 -5.95
C LYS A 232 -16.37 -16.84 -6.67
N ALA A 233 -15.95 -17.84 -5.90
CA ALA A 233 -15.51 -19.14 -6.43
C ALA A 233 -16.67 -19.93 -7.03
#